data_AF-A0A2T0KJ56-F1
#
_entry.id   AF-A0A2T0KJ56-F1
#
_cell.length_a   1.000
_cell.length_b   1.000
_cell.length_c   1.000
_cell.angle_alpha   90.00
_cell.angle_beta   90.00
_cell.angle_gamma   90.00
#
_symmetry.space_group_name_H-M   'P 1'
#
loop_
_entity.id
_entity.type
_entity.pdbx_description
1 polymer ?
#
loop_
_entity_poly.entity_id
_entity_poly.type
_entity_poly.pdbx_seq_one_letter_code
_entity_poly.pdbx_strand_id
1 'polypeptide(L)'
;MPTQTTLTQQFATEYAKDAVPGMLRAIRTIKRANNLILVGALAASYLHQAHYLATLGAGMFAWIVPAVFDLAMLSMLTIAHTAGMAADAKRAAMKILAIVVIISAAVNFAAPGPLGLRIIFALVVGLVAGVEWVAAKIRPDFAAIEAREVAVITEVRPNRKLDPDVAKARAAKAAATRRAKQEAAEASARAAEEAARARAARAAEKAKARADKEALQQSELDRFLREGRAEYDEIVGAHRAT
;
A
#
# COMPACT_ATOMS: atom_id res chain seq x y z
N MET A 1 6.70 57.38 5.24
CA MET A 1 5.24 57.28 5.03
C MET A 1 4.76 55.98 5.66
N PRO A 2 3.74 55.99 6.52
CA PRO A 2 3.23 54.78 7.15
C PRO A 2 2.57 53.90 6.08
N THR A 3 2.99 52.65 5.99
CA THR A 3 2.36 51.60 5.17
C THR A 3 0.98 51.31 5.73
N GLN A 4 -0.05 51.92 5.16
CA GLN A 4 -1.45 51.55 5.44
C GLN A 4 -1.67 50.13 4.92
N THR A 5 -1.60 49.13 5.80
CA THR A 5 -2.17 47.81 5.55
C THR A 5 -3.63 47.98 5.17
N THR A 6 -3.99 47.58 3.96
CA THR A 6 -5.37 47.72 3.48
C THR A 6 -6.30 46.89 4.37
N LEU A 7 -7.51 47.38 4.65
CA LEU A 7 -8.50 46.67 5.48
C LEU A 7 -8.70 45.21 5.02
N THR A 8 -8.60 44.96 3.72
CA THR A 8 -8.66 43.62 3.10
C THR A 8 -7.47 42.73 3.48
N GLN A 9 -6.26 43.28 3.60
CA GLN A 9 -5.11 42.55 4.14
C GLN A 9 -5.30 42.23 5.62
N GLN A 10 -5.87 43.14 6.41
CA GLN A 10 -6.18 42.87 7.82
C GLN A 10 -7.22 41.74 7.93
N PHE A 11 -8.35 41.80 7.22
CA PHE A 11 -9.36 40.72 7.21
C PHE A 11 -8.83 39.38 6.71
N ALA A 12 -8.04 39.35 5.63
CA ALA A 12 -7.44 38.11 5.13
C ALA A 12 -6.45 37.50 6.13
N THR A 13 -5.66 38.35 6.81
CA THR A 13 -4.70 37.93 7.84
C THR A 13 -5.41 37.46 9.11
N GLU A 14 -6.52 38.09 9.47
CA GLU A 14 -7.33 37.77 10.66
C GLU A 14 -8.16 36.50 10.43
N TYR A 15 -8.73 36.32 9.22
CA TYR A 15 -9.41 35.09 8.82
C TYR A 15 -8.44 33.90 8.70
N ALA A 16 -7.24 34.11 8.13
CA ALA A 16 -6.20 33.07 8.09
C ALA A 16 -5.67 32.72 9.49
N LYS A 17 -5.62 33.70 10.41
CA LYS A 17 -5.24 33.49 11.82
C LYS A 17 -6.21 32.57 12.56
N ASP A 18 -7.51 32.59 12.26
CA ASP A 18 -8.50 31.81 13.00
C ASP A 18 -8.93 30.52 12.26
N ALA A 19 -9.08 30.57 10.94
CA ALA A 19 -9.54 29.41 10.15
C ALA A 19 -8.47 28.31 10.04
N VAL A 20 -7.19 28.68 9.91
CA VAL A 20 -6.09 27.71 9.74
C VAL A 20 -5.85 26.91 11.03
N PRO A 21 -5.76 27.51 12.23
CA PRO A 21 -5.64 26.75 13.47
C PRO A 21 -6.88 25.91 13.78
N GLY A 22 -8.08 26.40 13.47
CA GLY A 22 -9.33 25.66 13.62
C GLY A 22 -9.33 24.39 12.78
N MET A 23 -8.98 24.49 11.49
CA MET A 23 -8.85 23.35 10.59
C MET A 23 -7.77 22.37 11.04
N LEU A 24 -6.58 22.85 11.44
CA LEU A 24 -5.50 21.99 11.93
C LEU A 24 -5.84 21.30 13.27
N ARG A 25 -6.63 21.94 14.13
CA ARG A 25 -7.18 21.31 15.35
C ARG A 25 -8.19 20.23 14.98
N ALA A 26 -9.12 20.50 14.07
CA ALA A 26 -10.10 19.52 13.59
C ALA A 26 -9.40 18.28 13.00
N ILE A 27 -8.40 18.47 12.12
CA ILE A 27 -7.61 17.38 11.54
C ILE A 27 -6.91 16.55 12.64
N ARG A 28 -6.30 17.21 13.63
CA ARG A 28 -5.66 16.50 14.76
C ARG A 28 -6.65 15.72 15.60
N THR A 29 -7.82 16.30 15.90
CA THR A 29 -8.87 15.62 16.65
C THR A 29 -9.39 14.41 15.89
N ILE A 30 -9.65 14.54 14.59
CA ILE A 30 -10.11 13.42 13.75
C ILE A 30 -9.05 12.33 13.68
N LYS A 31 -7.76 12.68 13.51
CA LYS A 31 -6.67 11.69 13.54
C LYS A 31 -6.59 10.94 14.87
N ARG A 32 -6.77 11.63 16.00
CA ARG A 32 -6.81 11.00 17.33
C ARG A 32 -8.01 10.08 17.47
N ALA A 33 -9.19 10.52 17.03
CA ALA A 33 -10.41 9.70 17.07
C ALA A 33 -10.26 8.43 16.21
N ASN A 34 -9.73 8.56 14.99
CA ASN A 34 -9.47 7.40 14.12
C ASN A 34 -8.47 6.43 14.77
N ASN A 35 -7.42 6.93 15.41
CA ASN A 35 -6.45 6.07 16.09
C ASN A 35 -7.07 5.35 17.30
N LEU A 36 -7.96 6.02 18.06
CA LEU A 36 -8.69 5.38 19.16
C LEU A 36 -9.66 4.31 18.67
N ILE A 37 -10.38 4.56 17.58
CA ILE A 37 -11.27 3.57 16.97
C ILE A 37 -10.47 2.35 16.49
N LEU A 38 -9.31 2.59 15.88
CA LEU A 38 -8.41 1.53 15.43
C LEU A 38 -7.95 0.66 16.62
N VAL A 39 -7.41 1.27 17.67
CA VAL A 39 -6.96 0.56 18.88
C VAL A 39 -8.11 -0.20 19.54
N GLY A 40 -9.29 0.41 19.63
CA GLY A 40 -10.47 -0.24 20.20
C GLY A 40 -10.94 -1.45 19.38
N ALA A 41 -10.96 -1.33 18.05
CA ALA A 41 -11.34 -2.42 17.16
C ALA A 41 -10.34 -3.58 17.22
N LEU A 42 -9.04 -3.29 17.25
CA LEU A 42 -7.99 -4.28 17.44
C LEU A 42 -8.14 -5.00 18.79
N ALA A 43 -8.26 -4.26 19.89
CA ALA A 43 -8.42 -4.84 21.21
C ALA A 43 -9.67 -5.74 21.33
N ALA A 44 -10.79 -5.33 20.75
CA ALA A 44 -12.02 -6.12 20.73
C ALA A 44 -11.86 -7.41 19.90
N SER A 45 -11.24 -7.30 18.71
CA SER A 45 -10.93 -8.45 17.85
C SER A 45 -9.96 -9.42 18.54
N TYR A 46 -8.88 -8.90 19.12
CA TYR A 46 -7.90 -9.66 19.88
C TYR A 46 -8.58 -10.49 20.98
N LEU A 47 -9.39 -9.85 21.82
CA LEU A 47 -10.00 -10.53 22.96
C LEU A 47 -11.00 -11.60 22.49
N HIS A 48 -11.75 -11.33 21.42
CA HIS A 48 -12.70 -12.31 20.87
C HIS A 48 -11.98 -13.53 20.28
N GLN A 49 -10.96 -13.31 19.46
CA GLN A 49 -10.15 -14.37 18.88
C GLN A 49 -9.40 -15.16 19.96
N ALA A 50 -8.83 -14.48 20.95
CA ALA A 50 -8.10 -15.14 22.03
C ALA A 50 -9.02 -16.01 22.88
N HIS A 51 -10.21 -15.52 23.20
CA HIS A 51 -11.20 -16.32 23.92
C HIS A 51 -11.62 -17.54 23.09
N TYR A 52 -11.88 -17.37 21.79
CA TYR A 52 -12.23 -18.49 20.92
C TYR A 52 -11.11 -19.54 20.82
N LEU A 53 -9.86 -19.13 20.60
CA LEU A 53 -8.74 -20.06 20.55
C LEU A 53 -8.52 -20.75 21.91
N ALA A 54 -8.80 -20.06 23.02
CA ALA A 54 -8.74 -20.65 24.35
C ALA A 54 -9.80 -21.75 24.53
N THR A 55 -11.03 -21.56 24.02
CA THR A 55 -12.06 -22.60 24.08
C THR A 55 -11.75 -23.81 23.20
N LEU A 56 -10.93 -23.64 22.15
CA LEU A 56 -10.38 -24.73 21.34
C LEU A 56 -9.18 -25.46 21.97
N GLY A 57 -8.73 -25.02 23.16
CA GLY A 57 -7.60 -25.64 23.84
C GLY A 57 -6.23 -25.24 23.29
N ALA A 58 -6.11 -24.11 22.59
CA ALA A 58 -4.84 -23.64 22.03
C ALA A 58 -3.80 -23.19 23.10
N GLY A 59 -4.14 -23.25 24.39
CA GLY A 59 -3.25 -22.92 25.49
C GLY A 59 -2.70 -21.50 25.37
N MET A 60 -1.38 -21.34 25.45
CA MET A 60 -0.72 -20.03 25.33
C MET A 60 -0.86 -19.40 23.94
N PHE A 61 -1.01 -20.22 22.89
CA PHE A 61 -1.16 -19.71 21.51
C PHE A 61 -2.47 -18.95 21.31
N ALA A 62 -3.48 -19.19 22.15
CA ALA A 62 -4.71 -18.42 22.14
C ALA A 62 -4.47 -16.92 22.30
N TRP A 63 -3.44 -16.53 23.05
CA TRP A 63 -3.11 -15.14 23.32
C TRP A 63 -2.03 -14.61 22.37
N ILE A 64 -1.02 -15.44 22.06
CA ILE A 64 0.11 -15.03 21.22
C ILE A 64 -0.33 -14.81 19.77
N VAL A 65 -1.12 -15.72 19.20
CA VAL A 65 -1.44 -15.68 17.78
C VAL A 65 -2.23 -14.41 17.42
N PRO A 66 -3.35 -14.07 18.09
CA PRO A 66 -4.06 -12.82 17.81
C PRO A 66 -3.19 -11.56 18.03
N ALA A 67 -2.33 -11.56 19.05
CA ALA A 67 -1.41 -10.45 19.30
C ALA A 67 -0.43 -10.21 18.13
N VAL A 68 0.09 -11.30 17.53
CA VAL A 68 0.98 -11.21 16.37
C VAL A 68 0.24 -10.67 15.14
N PHE A 69 -1.00 -11.09 14.91
CA PHE A 69 -1.83 -10.55 13.82
C PHE A 69 -2.09 -9.05 14.00
N ASP A 70 -2.40 -8.61 15.21
CA ASP A 70 -2.62 -7.19 15.52
C ASP A 70 -1.35 -6.35 15.38
N LEU A 71 -0.21 -6.85 15.87
CA LEU A 71 1.10 -6.21 15.68
C LEU A 71 1.46 -6.12 14.19
N ALA A 72 1.15 -7.15 13.40
CA ALA A 72 1.35 -7.13 11.96
C ALA A 72 0.46 -6.06 11.28
N MET A 73 -0.82 -5.95 11.67
CA MET A 73 -1.70 -4.88 11.17
C MET A 73 -1.14 -3.50 11.51
N LEU A 74 -0.78 -3.26 12.78
CA LEU A 74 -0.20 -2.00 13.23
C LEU A 74 1.10 -1.66 12.49
N SER A 75 1.96 -2.65 12.26
CA SER A 75 3.21 -2.49 11.50
C SER A 75 2.92 -2.07 10.06
N MET A 76 2.03 -2.78 9.35
CA MET A 76 1.68 -2.46 7.96
C MET A 76 1.01 -1.09 7.83
N LEU A 77 0.13 -0.72 8.77
CA LEU A 77 -0.49 0.60 8.85
C LEU A 77 0.56 1.69 9.06
N THR A 78 1.51 1.47 9.97
CA THR A 78 2.61 2.42 10.23
C THR A 78 3.43 2.66 8.96
N ILE A 79 3.76 1.60 8.22
CA ILE A 79 4.48 1.68 6.94
C ILE A 79 3.66 2.47 5.91
N ALA A 80 2.35 2.20 5.80
CA ALA A 80 1.46 2.89 4.86
C ALA A 80 1.37 4.41 5.14
N HIS A 81 1.32 4.79 6.42
CA HIS A 81 1.23 6.18 6.88
C HIS A 81 2.55 6.92 6.95
N THR A 82 3.69 6.22 6.88
CA THR A 82 5.00 6.88 6.93
C THR A 82 5.20 7.77 5.71
N ALA A 83 5.43 9.07 5.94
CA ALA A 83 5.73 10.04 4.89
C ALA A 83 7.10 9.73 4.28
N GLY A 84 7.22 9.83 2.95
CA GLY A 84 8.47 9.54 2.25
C GLY A 84 8.80 8.04 2.08
N MET A 85 7.98 7.12 2.62
CA MET A 85 8.14 5.69 2.39
C MET A 85 7.92 5.35 0.91
N ALA A 86 8.79 4.48 0.38
CA ALA A 86 8.79 4.09 -1.02
C ALA A 86 7.42 3.51 -1.46
N ALA A 87 6.98 3.84 -2.68
CA ALA A 87 5.64 3.53 -3.14
C ALA A 87 5.38 2.03 -3.28
N ASP A 88 6.42 1.26 -3.60
CA ASP A 88 6.44 -0.21 -3.61
C ASP A 88 6.27 -0.78 -2.20
N ALA A 89 6.98 -0.25 -1.20
CA ALA A 89 6.85 -0.65 0.20
C ALA A 89 5.43 -0.38 0.72
N LYS A 90 4.83 0.77 0.36
CA LYS A 90 3.42 1.06 0.69
C LYS A 90 2.45 0.07 0.05
N ARG A 91 2.63 -0.24 -1.24
CA ARG A 91 1.78 -1.22 -1.94
C ARG A 91 1.93 -2.62 -1.34
N ALA A 92 3.15 -3.03 -0.99
CA ALA A 92 3.40 -4.31 -0.35
C ALA A 92 2.73 -4.37 1.03
N ALA A 93 2.89 -3.33 1.85
CA ALA A 93 2.24 -3.22 3.15
C ALA A 93 0.71 -3.28 3.05
N MET A 94 0.10 -2.59 2.09
CA MET A 94 -1.35 -2.65 1.87
C MET A 94 -1.84 -4.03 1.43
N LYS A 95 -1.06 -4.75 0.60
CA LYS A 95 -1.40 -6.13 0.21
C LYS A 95 -1.36 -7.08 1.40
N ILE A 96 -0.31 -6.99 2.22
CA ILE A 96 -0.17 -7.81 3.43
C ILE A 96 -1.28 -7.47 4.42
N LEU A 97 -1.56 -6.18 4.63
CA LEU A 97 -2.65 -5.72 5.48
C LEU A 97 -3.99 -6.31 5.05
N ALA A 98 -4.30 -6.31 3.75
CA ALA A 98 -5.54 -6.91 3.24
C ALA A 98 -5.64 -8.41 3.57
N ILE A 99 -4.55 -9.17 3.42
CA ILE A 99 -4.51 -10.59 3.75
C ILE A 99 -4.76 -10.80 5.25
N VAL A 100 -4.06 -10.05 6.10
CA VAL A 100 -4.15 -10.13 7.56
C VAL A 100 -5.56 -9.77 8.05
N VAL A 101 -6.17 -8.72 7.50
CA VAL A 101 -7.56 -8.31 7.77
C VAL A 101 -8.55 -9.40 7.37
N ILE A 102 -8.39 -10.02 6.19
CA ILE A 102 -9.28 -11.10 5.73
C ILE A 102 -9.18 -12.32 6.66
N ILE A 103 -7.96 -12.74 7.02
CA ILE A 103 -7.76 -13.86 7.96
C ILE A 103 -8.40 -13.53 9.31
N SER A 104 -8.16 -12.34 9.85
CA SER A 104 -8.72 -11.90 11.13
C SER A 104 -10.25 -11.87 11.10
N ALA A 105 -10.86 -11.37 10.02
CA ALA A 105 -12.30 -11.39 9.83
C ALA A 105 -12.85 -12.82 9.74
N ALA A 106 -12.16 -13.73 9.05
CA ALA A 106 -12.55 -15.13 8.95
C ALA A 106 -12.49 -15.85 10.32
N VAL A 107 -11.45 -15.61 11.12
CA VAL A 107 -11.36 -16.19 12.49
C VAL A 107 -12.47 -15.65 13.40
N ASN A 108 -12.71 -14.34 13.37
CA ASN A 108 -13.82 -13.73 14.12
C ASN A 108 -15.18 -14.26 13.67
N PHE A 109 -15.36 -14.51 12.37
CA PHE A 109 -16.57 -15.14 11.87
C PHE A 109 -16.64 -16.61 12.26
N ALA A 110 -15.54 -17.35 12.35
CA ALA A 110 -15.53 -18.77 12.74
C ALA A 110 -15.84 -18.99 14.22
N ALA A 111 -15.62 -17.99 15.07
CA ALA A 111 -15.88 -18.07 16.49
C ALA A 111 -17.35 -18.45 16.80
N PRO A 112 -17.59 -19.30 17.82
CA PRO A 112 -18.90 -19.77 18.18
C PRO A 112 -19.74 -18.62 18.75
N GLY A 113 -20.99 -18.54 18.31
CA GLY A 113 -21.93 -17.51 18.75
C GLY A 113 -23.15 -17.40 17.82
N PRO A 114 -24.18 -16.64 18.23
CA PRO A 114 -25.31 -16.35 17.36
C PRO A 114 -24.83 -15.62 16.10
N LEU A 115 -25.46 -15.93 14.95
CA LEU A 115 -25.04 -15.43 13.63
C LEU A 115 -24.83 -13.90 13.61
N GLY A 116 -25.72 -13.15 14.27
CA GLY A 116 -25.61 -11.69 14.38
C GLY A 116 -24.32 -11.23 15.06
N LEU A 117 -23.86 -11.91 16.11
CA LEU A 117 -22.63 -11.55 16.82
C LEU A 117 -21.38 -11.83 15.98
N ARG A 118 -21.38 -12.95 15.23
CA ARG A 118 -20.31 -13.33 14.30
C ARG A 118 -20.15 -12.29 13.17
N ILE A 119 -21.29 -11.82 12.64
CA ILE A 119 -21.32 -10.73 11.66
C ILE A 119 -20.76 -9.44 12.26
N ILE A 120 -21.17 -9.07 13.48
CA ILE A 120 -20.68 -7.85 14.15
C ILE A 120 -19.16 -7.89 14.32
N PHE A 121 -18.56 -8.98 14.81
CA PHE A 121 -17.11 -9.06 14.98
C PHE A 121 -16.34 -9.07 13.66
N ALA A 122 -16.88 -9.73 12.62
CA ALA A 122 -16.31 -9.62 11.27
C ALA A 122 -16.35 -8.18 10.73
N LEU A 123 -17.44 -7.46 10.99
CA LEU A 123 -17.59 -6.05 10.63
C LEU A 123 -16.67 -5.12 11.44
N VAL A 124 -16.37 -5.43 12.71
CA VAL A 124 -15.40 -4.68 13.53
C VAL A 124 -13.99 -4.77 12.92
N VAL A 125 -13.60 -5.92 12.39
CA VAL A 125 -12.34 -6.05 11.62
C VAL A 125 -12.42 -5.27 10.30
N GLY A 126 -13.56 -5.34 9.61
CA GLY A 126 -13.80 -4.52 8.41
C GLY A 126 -13.73 -3.01 8.68
N LEU A 127 -14.14 -2.57 9.86
CA LEU A 127 -14.07 -1.18 10.30
C LEU A 127 -12.61 -0.69 10.37
N VAL A 128 -11.64 -1.55 10.70
CA VAL A 128 -10.20 -1.21 10.66
C VAL A 128 -9.81 -0.79 9.24
N ALA A 129 -10.20 -1.56 8.22
CA ALA A 129 -9.96 -1.20 6.82
C ALA A 129 -10.77 0.03 6.37
N GLY A 130 -11.99 0.21 6.88
CA GLY A 130 -12.85 1.36 6.59
C GLY A 130 -12.28 2.67 7.14
N VAL A 131 -11.87 2.68 8.42
CA VAL A 131 -11.20 3.82 9.07
C VAL A 131 -9.90 4.15 8.35
N GLU A 132 -9.16 3.13 7.91
CA GLU A 132 -7.93 3.31 7.14
C GLU A 132 -8.17 3.97 5.78
N TRP A 133 -9.21 3.55 5.05
CA TRP A 133 -9.60 4.16 3.79
C TRP A 133 -10.00 5.64 3.98
N VAL A 134 -10.74 5.95 5.04
CA VAL A 134 -11.10 7.34 5.39
C VAL A 134 -9.85 8.15 5.77
N ALA A 135 -8.97 7.60 6.60
CA ALA A 135 -7.74 8.26 7.03
C ALA A 135 -6.80 8.58 5.85
N ALA A 136 -6.72 7.69 4.85
CA ALA A 136 -5.96 7.93 3.62
C ALA A 136 -6.51 9.08 2.77
N LYS A 137 -7.82 9.36 2.87
CA LYS A 137 -8.50 10.48 2.20
C LYS A 137 -8.41 11.80 2.96
N ILE A 138 -8.26 11.79 4.28
CA ILE A 138 -8.07 13.00 5.09
C ILE A 138 -6.61 13.46 4.96
N ARG A 139 -6.30 14.05 3.81
CA ARG A 139 -5.06 14.82 3.60
C ARG A 139 -5.40 16.29 3.75
N PRO A 140 -4.52 17.11 4.36
CA PRO A 140 -4.62 18.56 4.19
C PRO A 140 -4.55 18.81 2.69
N ASP A 141 -5.63 19.35 2.14
CA ASP A 141 -5.66 19.69 0.73
C ASP A 141 -4.83 20.97 0.55
N PHE A 142 -3.51 20.80 0.46
CA PHE A 142 -2.58 21.89 0.23
C PHE A 142 -2.87 22.61 -1.08
N ALA A 143 -3.51 21.95 -2.05
CA ALA A 143 -3.94 22.57 -3.30
C ALA A 143 -5.21 23.41 -3.13
N ALA A 144 -6.17 23.02 -2.28
CA ALA A 144 -7.30 23.88 -1.91
C ALA A 144 -6.87 25.01 -0.96
N ILE A 145 -5.85 24.80 -0.13
CA ILE A 145 -5.23 25.85 0.69
C ILE A 145 -4.52 26.85 -0.24
N GLU A 146 -3.69 26.40 -1.20
CA GLU A 146 -3.06 27.27 -2.21
C GLU A 146 -4.08 27.92 -3.14
N ALA A 147 -5.13 27.22 -3.59
CA ALA A 147 -6.16 27.80 -4.46
C ALA A 147 -7.00 28.85 -3.73
N ARG A 148 -7.27 28.68 -2.43
CA ARG A 148 -7.94 29.69 -1.60
C ARG A 148 -7.01 30.84 -1.24
N GLU A 149 -5.73 30.58 -1.02
CA GLU A 149 -4.70 31.63 -0.85
C GLU A 149 -4.57 32.47 -2.13
N VAL A 150 -4.56 31.82 -3.31
CA VAL A 150 -4.59 32.50 -4.61
C VAL A 150 -5.90 33.25 -4.82
N ALA A 151 -7.07 32.69 -4.49
CA ALA A 151 -8.37 33.35 -4.63
C ALA A 151 -8.43 34.66 -3.82
N VAL A 152 -7.97 34.64 -2.57
CA VAL A 152 -7.86 35.82 -1.70
C VAL A 152 -6.86 36.83 -2.25
N ILE A 153 -5.76 36.38 -2.87
CA ILE A 153 -4.78 37.27 -3.52
C ILE A 153 -5.33 37.88 -4.82
N THR A 154 -6.15 37.15 -5.58
CA THR A 154 -6.76 37.63 -6.84
C THR A 154 -7.91 38.60 -6.63
N GLU A 155 -8.73 38.44 -5.58
CA GLU A 155 -9.76 39.45 -5.25
C GLU A 155 -9.15 40.80 -4.84
N VAL A 156 -7.95 40.79 -4.26
CA VAL A 156 -7.21 42.00 -3.83
C VAL A 156 -6.44 42.67 -4.99
N ARG A 157 -6.19 41.96 -6.10
CA ARG A 157 -5.49 42.53 -7.27
C ARG A 157 -6.39 42.56 -8.49
N PRO A 158 -7.14 43.65 -8.74
CA PRO A 158 -7.71 43.86 -10.06
C PRO A 158 -6.55 44.03 -11.05
N ASN A 159 -6.36 43.00 -11.87
CA ASN A 159 -5.73 43.02 -13.18
C ASN A 159 -4.47 43.91 -13.32
N ARG A 160 -3.46 43.72 -12.44
CA ARG A 160 -2.15 44.32 -12.67
C ARG A 160 -1.48 43.57 -13.82
N LYS A 161 -1.60 44.08 -15.05
CA LYS A 161 -0.87 43.61 -16.21
C LYS A 161 0.60 43.47 -15.83
N LEU A 162 1.14 42.25 -15.93
CA LEU A 162 2.56 42.01 -15.78
C LEU A 162 3.28 42.83 -16.87
N ASP A 163 4.37 43.49 -16.50
CA ASP A 163 5.26 44.16 -17.45
C ASP A 163 5.64 43.15 -18.57
N PRO A 164 5.43 43.47 -19.87
CA PRO A 164 5.61 42.52 -20.97
C PRO A 164 6.96 41.82 -21.00
N ASP A 165 8.02 42.47 -20.53
CA ASP A 165 9.36 41.88 -20.50
C ASP A 165 9.52 40.84 -19.38
N VAL A 166 8.87 41.04 -18.23
CA VAL A 166 8.83 40.05 -17.15
C VAL A 166 7.98 38.84 -17.54
N ALA A 167 6.91 39.05 -18.31
CA ALA A 167 6.08 37.97 -18.84
C ALA A 167 6.87 37.08 -19.83
N LYS A 168 7.63 37.69 -20.75
CA LYS A 168 8.52 36.97 -21.68
C LYS A 168 9.61 36.18 -20.94
N ALA A 169 10.26 36.78 -19.94
CA ALA A 169 11.30 36.10 -19.15
C ALA A 169 10.75 34.89 -18.38
N ARG A 170 9.54 35.01 -17.79
CA ARG A 170 8.88 33.90 -17.10
C ARG A 170 8.42 32.81 -18.06
N ALA A 171 7.90 33.17 -19.23
CA ALA A 171 7.52 32.22 -20.27
C ALA A 171 8.74 31.42 -20.79
N ALA A 172 9.88 32.09 -21.01
CA ALA A 172 11.13 31.45 -21.39
C ALA A 172 11.64 30.49 -20.30
N LYS A 173 11.61 30.90 -19.02
CA LYS A 173 12.01 30.04 -17.90
C LYS A 173 11.08 28.83 -17.76
N ALA A 174 9.77 29.02 -17.92
CA ALA A 174 8.79 27.93 -17.90
C ALA A 174 8.98 26.96 -19.06
N ALA A 175 9.26 27.46 -20.27
CA ALA A 175 9.57 26.64 -21.44
C ALA A 175 10.87 25.82 -21.23
N ALA A 176 11.92 26.44 -20.69
CA ALA A 176 13.17 25.74 -20.36
C ALA A 176 12.94 24.64 -19.31
N THR A 177 12.12 24.90 -18.30
CA THR A 177 11.80 23.93 -17.25
C THR A 177 10.97 22.76 -17.80
N ARG A 178 10.05 23.04 -18.73
CA ARG A 178 9.25 22.00 -19.41
C ARG A 178 10.13 21.12 -20.30
N ARG A 179 11.06 21.70 -21.05
CA ARG A 179 12.03 20.93 -21.88
C ARG A 179 12.91 20.03 -21.01
N ALA A 180 13.50 20.57 -19.93
CA ALA A 180 14.32 19.77 -19.01
C ALA A 180 13.53 18.61 -18.37
N LYS A 181 12.24 18.82 -18.03
CA LYS A 181 11.38 17.76 -17.52
C LYS A 181 11.03 16.71 -18.58
N GLN A 182 10.81 17.11 -19.83
CA GLN A 182 10.57 16.19 -20.94
C GLN A 182 11.81 15.35 -21.24
N GLU A 183 12.99 15.96 -21.29
CA GLU A 183 14.26 15.25 -21.48
C GLU A 183 14.55 14.25 -20.35
N ALA A 184 14.29 14.63 -19.09
CA ALA A 184 14.41 13.72 -17.96
C ALA A 184 13.40 12.55 -18.03
N ALA A 185 12.17 12.82 -18.48
CA ALA A 185 11.15 11.79 -18.66
C ALA A 185 11.53 10.81 -19.77
N GLU A 186 12.00 11.31 -20.92
CA GLU A 186 12.47 10.49 -22.03
C GLU A 186 13.69 9.63 -21.66
N ALA A 187 14.66 10.19 -20.93
CA ALA A 187 15.81 9.44 -20.44
C ALA A 187 15.38 8.31 -19.48
N SER A 188 14.42 8.60 -18.59
CA SER A 188 13.88 7.59 -17.67
C SER A 188 13.09 6.49 -18.39
N ALA A 189 12.38 6.84 -19.47
CA ALA A 189 11.63 5.90 -20.29
C ALA A 189 12.59 4.95 -21.05
N ARG A 190 13.67 5.49 -21.64
CA ARG A 190 14.69 4.67 -22.32
C ARG A 190 15.37 3.70 -21.34
N ALA A 191 15.74 4.19 -20.15
CA ALA A 191 16.34 3.34 -19.11
C ALA A 191 15.38 2.24 -18.63
N ALA A 192 14.09 2.54 -18.52
CA ALA A 192 13.06 1.56 -18.16
C ALA A 192 12.87 0.48 -19.25
N GLU A 193 12.92 0.88 -20.52
CA GLU A 193 12.82 -0.04 -21.66
C GLU A 193 14.04 -0.96 -21.74
N GLU A 194 15.25 -0.44 -21.57
CA GLU A 194 16.48 -1.25 -21.51
C GLU A 194 16.46 -2.24 -20.35
N ALA A 195 16.01 -1.80 -19.16
CA ALA A 195 15.85 -2.69 -18.01
C ALA A 195 14.80 -3.79 -18.27
N ALA A 196 13.71 -3.49 -18.98
CA ALA A 196 12.69 -4.47 -19.36
C ALA A 196 13.26 -5.49 -20.37
N ARG A 197 14.01 -5.04 -21.38
CA ARG A 197 14.69 -5.92 -22.34
C ARG A 197 15.71 -6.84 -21.66
N ALA A 198 16.51 -6.31 -20.73
CA ALA A 198 17.46 -7.11 -19.96
C ALA A 198 16.77 -8.16 -19.07
N ARG A 199 15.62 -7.83 -18.46
CA ARG A 199 14.82 -8.79 -17.68
C ARG A 199 14.21 -9.88 -18.57
N ALA A 200 13.70 -9.51 -19.74
CA ALA A 200 13.16 -10.46 -20.70
C ALA A 200 14.23 -11.45 -21.19
N ALA A 201 15.44 -10.95 -21.49
CA ALA A 201 16.57 -11.81 -21.88
C ALA A 201 16.95 -12.81 -20.78
N ARG A 202 17.07 -12.36 -19.52
CA ARG A 202 17.35 -13.23 -18.37
C ARG A 202 16.23 -14.26 -18.12
N ALA A 203 14.98 -13.89 -18.36
CA ALA A 203 13.85 -14.80 -18.24
C ALA A 203 13.88 -15.89 -19.33
N ALA A 204 14.22 -15.52 -20.57
CA ALA A 204 14.36 -16.46 -21.68
C ALA A 204 15.53 -17.44 -21.45
N GLU A 205 16.66 -16.97 -20.92
CA GLU A 205 17.80 -17.82 -20.57
C GLU A 205 17.44 -18.83 -19.47
N LYS A 206 16.74 -18.38 -18.41
CA LYS A 206 16.24 -19.27 -17.36
C LYS A 206 15.24 -20.29 -17.87
N ALA A 207 14.39 -19.93 -18.83
CA ALA A 207 13.44 -20.85 -19.44
C ALA A 207 14.16 -21.95 -20.24
N LYS A 208 15.18 -21.59 -21.03
CA LYS A 208 16.03 -22.56 -21.73
C LYS A 208 16.73 -23.51 -20.78
N ALA A 209 17.37 -22.99 -19.73
CA ALA A 209 18.05 -23.82 -18.73
C ALA A 209 17.10 -24.79 -18.01
N ARG A 210 15.83 -24.42 -17.81
CA ARG A 210 14.80 -25.33 -17.26
C ARG A 210 14.42 -26.41 -18.25
N ALA A 211 14.17 -26.04 -19.51
CA ALA A 211 13.85 -27.00 -20.57
C ALA A 211 14.97 -28.02 -20.77
N ASP A 212 16.23 -27.58 -20.77
CA ASP A 212 17.40 -28.46 -20.88
C ASP A 212 17.49 -29.43 -19.70
N LYS A 213 17.20 -28.95 -18.48
CA LYS A 213 17.18 -29.79 -17.28
C LYS A 213 16.05 -30.81 -17.30
N GLU A 214 14.86 -30.42 -17.75
CA GLU A 214 13.70 -31.32 -17.91
C GLU A 214 13.99 -32.39 -18.97
N ALA A 215 14.62 -32.02 -20.09
CA ALA A 215 15.03 -32.96 -21.13
C ALA A 215 16.06 -33.98 -20.61
N LEU A 216 17.04 -33.54 -19.81
CA LEU A 216 18.00 -34.44 -19.16
C LEU A 216 17.30 -35.41 -18.21
N GLN A 217 16.42 -34.92 -17.33
CA GLN A 217 15.67 -35.76 -16.40
C GLN A 217 14.77 -36.77 -17.12
N GLN A 218 14.15 -36.38 -18.23
CA GLN A 218 13.35 -37.28 -19.05
C GLN A 218 14.22 -38.38 -19.69
N SER A 219 15.42 -38.03 -20.16
CA SER A 219 16.36 -39.00 -20.72
C SER A 219 16.90 -39.98 -19.66
N GLU A 220 17.11 -39.53 -18.43
CA GLU A 220 17.49 -40.40 -17.29
C GLU A 220 16.35 -41.34 -16.90
N LEU A 221 15.10 -40.84 -16.86
CA LEU A 221 13.93 -41.66 -16.57
C LEU A 221 13.72 -42.74 -17.64
N ASP A 222 13.85 -42.37 -18.92
CA ASP A 222 13.73 -43.33 -20.03
C ASP A 222 14.82 -44.41 -19.97
N ARG A 223 16.05 -44.04 -19.60
CA ARG A 223 17.14 -44.99 -19.38
C ARG A 223 16.82 -45.95 -18.24
N PHE A 224 16.39 -45.42 -17.10
CA PHE A 224 16.03 -46.23 -15.92
C PHE A 224 14.89 -47.21 -16.22
N LEU A 225 13.86 -46.77 -16.95
CA LEU A 225 12.75 -47.62 -17.35
C LEU A 225 13.16 -48.73 -18.33
N ARG A 226 14.12 -48.47 -19.23
CA ARG A 226 14.67 -49.50 -20.12
C ARG A 226 15.53 -50.52 -19.38
N GLU A 227 16.42 -50.06 -18.51
CA GLU A 227 17.26 -50.93 -17.68
C GLU A 227 16.39 -51.81 -16.75
N GLY A 228 15.42 -51.22 -16.07
CA GLY A 228 14.49 -51.98 -15.21
C GLY A 228 13.60 -52.96 -15.96
N ARG A 229 13.22 -52.68 -17.22
CA ARG A 229 12.45 -53.63 -18.04
C ARG A 229 13.31 -54.82 -18.49
N ALA A 230 14.57 -54.59 -18.84
CA ALA A 230 15.51 -55.66 -19.20
C ALA A 230 15.77 -56.61 -18.02
N GLU A 231 15.94 -56.06 -16.81
CA GLU A 231 16.10 -56.86 -15.59
C GLU A 231 14.85 -57.69 -15.27
N TYR A 232 13.65 -57.14 -15.48
CA TYR A 232 12.39 -57.87 -15.27
C TYR A 232 12.19 -59.01 -16.29
N ASP A 233 12.51 -58.78 -17.56
CA ASP A 233 12.40 -59.80 -18.61
C ASP A 233 13.41 -60.94 -18.39
N GLU A 234 14.60 -60.64 -17.86
CA GLU A 234 15.62 -61.66 -17.51
C GLU A 234 15.15 -62.55 -16.34
N ILE A 235 14.54 -61.97 -15.31
CA ILE A 235 13.97 -62.70 -14.16
C ILE A 235 12.77 -63.57 -14.59
N VAL A 236 11.88 -63.04 -15.43
CA VAL A 236 10.70 -63.78 -15.91
C VAL A 236 11.09 -64.89 -16.91
N GLY A 237 12.12 -64.66 -17.74
CA GLY A 237 12.68 -65.66 -18.64
C GLY A 237 13.31 -66.85 -17.88
N ALA A 238 14.00 -66.58 -16.77
CA ALA A 238 14.58 -67.62 -15.92
C ALA A 238 13.51 -68.52 -15.26
N HIS A 239 12.34 -67.98 -14.93
CA HIS A 239 11.23 -68.74 -14.33
C HIS A 239 10.42 -69.61 -15.31
N ARG A 240 10.61 -69.48 -16.63
CA ARG A 240 9.93 -70.33 -17.64
C ARG A 240 10.79 -71.50 -18.14
N ALA A 241 12.04 -71.61 -17.70
CA ALA A 241 13.00 -72.61 -18.17
C ALA A 241 13.15 -73.85 -17.26
N THR A 242 12.26 -74.03 -16.28
CA THR A 242 12.19 -75.21 -15.39
C THR A 242 10.87 -75.93 -15.57
#